data_AF-A0A369K5J4-F1
#
_entry.id   AF-A0A369K5J4-F1
#
_cell.length_a   1.000
_cell.length_b   1.000
_cell.length_c   1.000
_cell.angle_alpha   90.00
_cell.angle_beta   90.00
_cell.angle_gamma   90.00
#
_symmetry.space_group_name_H-M   'P 1'
#
loop_
_entity.id
_entity.type
_entity.pdbx_description
1 polymer ?
#
loop_
_entity_poly.entity_id
_entity_poly.type
_entity_poly.pdbx_seq_one_letter_code
_entity_poly.pdbx_strand_id
1 'polypeptide(L)'
;MASEVPLKIRVDIRDLWDSPKSDLQTAMASLEKTLGHKIVPYVQWPILWNELKDNFADKTTFIPTISRIAVAWYERLLFRFDNDDFAEWTEQLLEQLSSTKILLHIEPCSPPQNRPKTTLNPKTSAFYLSIPKSPQIPHTKMVSAFDQDFENLLKPVNDTPGATEDGWDDISVEPTSLAATAPVPRRTITTHTINTVQTEAPKTDRLPTLGELSRPNELFANTAPYILTVDVRPGQFSIKCSHEQSLELLSSYLNRWGKQNINDSMRRNFLEVKLVESAFCMGVMDMLTVEPYMSFRNREMELNPVIVLAFIEGVLGYTMVYTNGHHWVYRSSTVLR
;
A
#
# COMPACT_ATOMS: atom_id res chain seq x y z
N MET A 1 10.44 12.58 21.36
CA MET A 1 11.91 12.64 21.38
C MET A 1 12.40 12.17 20.04
N ALA A 2 13.10 13.01 19.27
CA ALA A 2 13.65 12.60 17.98
C ALA A 2 14.71 11.53 18.23
N SER A 3 14.43 10.30 17.83
CA SER A 3 15.34 9.16 17.95
C SER A 3 16.46 9.33 16.93
N GLU A 4 17.54 9.96 17.38
CA GLU A 4 18.72 10.21 16.56
C GLU A 4 19.40 8.89 16.18
N VAL A 5 19.68 8.73 14.89
CA VAL A 5 20.41 7.56 14.37
C VAL A 5 21.83 7.55 14.95
N PRO A 6 22.31 6.43 15.53
CA PRO A 6 23.65 6.32 16.08
C PRO A 6 24.76 6.79 15.13
N LEU A 7 25.82 7.39 15.66
CA LEU A 7 26.94 7.91 14.85
C LEU A 7 27.53 6.87 13.91
N LYS A 8 27.75 5.64 14.40
CA LYS A 8 28.27 4.55 13.57
C LYS A 8 27.39 4.26 12.35
N ILE A 9 26.07 4.25 12.52
CA ILE A 9 25.12 4.03 11.44
C ILE A 9 25.17 5.18 10.44
N ARG A 10 25.29 6.44 10.90
CA ARG A 10 25.47 7.59 10.00
C ARG A 10 26.76 7.51 9.17
N VAL A 11 27.86 7.06 9.78
CA VAL A 11 29.12 6.83 9.07
C VAL A 11 28.95 5.72 8.02
N ASP A 12 28.31 4.62 8.39
CA ASP A 12 28.10 3.51 7.45
C ASP A 12 27.13 3.88 6.32
N ILE A 13 26.12 4.73 6.55
CA ILE A 13 25.28 5.29 5.48
C ILE A 13 26.16 6.05 4.49
N ARG A 14 27.01 6.97 4.97
CA ARG A 14 27.91 7.73 4.09
C ARG A 14 28.85 6.81 3.30
N ASP A 15 29.45 5.83 3.97
CA ASP A 15 30.54 5.03 3.40
C ASP A 15 30.06 3.86 2.54
N LEU A 16 28.90 3.27 2.87
CA LEU A 16 28.38 2.05 2.24
C LEU A 16 27.09 2.27 1.44
N TRP A 17 26.33 3.34 1.68
CA TRP A 17 25.08 3.62 0.98
C TRP A 17 25.24 4.77 -0.03
N ASP A 18 25.64 5.95 0.45
CA ASP A 18 25.76 7.16 -0.35
C ASP A 18 27.07 7.25 -1.14
N SER A 19 28.07 6.47 -0.77
CA SER A 19 29.37 6.47 -1.45
C SER A 19 29.19 6.13 -2.93
N PRO A 20 29.74 6.92 -3.86
CA PRO A 20 29.63 6.66 -5.30
C PRO A 20 30.34 5.37 -5.72
N LYS A 21 31.18 4.81 -4.84
CA LYS A 21 31.88 3.54 -5.04
C LYS A 21 31.19 2.36 -4.34
N SER A 22 30.01 2.55 -3.76
CA SER A 22 29.30 1.46 -3.10
C SER A 22 28.75 0.46 -4.13
N ASP A 23 28.58 -0.79 -3.69
CA ASP A 23 27.96 -1.83 -4.50
C ASP A 23 26.53 -1.43 -4.91
N LEU A 24 25.83 -0.70 -4.04
CA LEU A 24 24.49 -0.17 -4.32
C LEU A 24 24.49 0.80 -5.49
N GLN A 25 25.38 1.80 -5.50
CA GLN A 25 25.47 2.75 -6.62
C GLN A 25 25.87 2.05 -7.92
N THR A 26 26.70 1.01 -7.83
CA THR A 26 27.09 0.21 -8.99
C THR A 26 25.91 -0.58 -9.55
N ALA A 27 25.14 -1.26 -8.70
CA ALA A 27 23.93 -1.99 -9.10
C ALA A 27 22.86 -1.06 -9.68
N MET A 28 22.67 0.12 -9.08
CA MET A 28 21.78 1.17 -9.58
C MET A 28 22.20 1.66 -10.97
N ALA A 29 23.49 1.93 -11.18
CA ALA A 29 24.00 2.40 -12.47
C ALA A 29 23.85 1.35 -13.57
N SER A 30 24.07 0.06 -13.25
CA SER A 30 23.84 -1.04 -14.19
C SER A 30 22.37 -1.14 -14.59
N LEU A 31 21.45 -1.05 -13.63
CA LEU A 31 20.02 -1.05 -13.93
C LEU A 31 19.59 0.18 -14.73
N GLU A 32 20.07 1.38 -14.37
CA GLU A 32 19.78 2.63 -15.09
C GLU A 32 20.24 2.54 -16.56
N LYS A 33 21.38 1.89 -16.82
CA LYS A 33 21.90 1.68 -18.17
C LYS A 33 20.98 0.79 -19.02
N THR A 34 20.39 -0.27 -18.45
CA THR A 34 19.48 -1.18 -19.17
C THR A 34 18.08 -0.58 -19.30
N LEU A 35 17.54 -0.01 -18.21
CA LEU A 35 16.18 0.49 -18.13
C LEU A 35 15.98 1.85 -18.82
N GLY A 36 17.04 2.66 -18.90
CA GLY A 36 16.97 4.07 -19.33
C GLY A 36 16.30 5.00 -18.31
N HIS A 37 15.80 4.46 -17.19
CA HIS A 37 15.20 5.19 -16.08
C HIS A 37 15.96 4.94 -14.79
N LYS A 38 15.93 5.94 -13.91
CA LYS A 38 16.62 5.85 -12.62
C LYS A 38 15.66 5.45 -11.51
N ILE A 39 15.91 4.27 -10.92
CA ILE A 39 15.23 3.83 -9.69
C ILE A 39 16.10 4.23 -8.49
N VAL A 40 15.66 5.24 -7.73
CA VAL A 40 16.40 5.80 -6.60
C VAL A 40 15.88 5.22 -5.28
N PRO A 41 16.74 4.63 -4.44
CA PRO A 41 16.30 4.10 -3.17
C PRO A 41 16.09 5.24 -2.16
N TYR A 42 14.98 5.19 -1.44
CA TYR A 42 14.58 6.16 -0.44
C TYR A 42 14.34 5.46 0.90
N VAL A 43 15.06 5.90 1.93
CA VAL A 43 15.05 5.26 3.25
C VAL A 43 14.87 6.31 4.34
N GLN A 44 13.87 6.11 5.19
CA GLN A 44 13.74 6.87 6.43
C GLN A 44 14.55 6.19 7.55
N TRP A 45 15.86 6.44 7.55
CA TRP A 45 16.82 5.81 8.47
C TRP A 45 16.42 5.84 9.95
N PRO A 46 15.88 6.95 10.51
CA PRO A 46 15.45 6.96 11.90
C PRO A 46 14.34 5.94 12.17
N ILE A 47 13.33 5.85 11.30
CA ILE A 47 12.22 4.90 11.47
C ILE A 47 12.72 3.48 11.34
N LEU A 48 13.48 3.20 10.27
CA LEU A 48 14.00 1.86 10.00
C LEU A 48 14.92 1.37 11.15
N TRP A 49 15.76 2.25 11.69
CA TRP A 49 16.60 1.92 12.84
C TRP A 49 15.77 1.61 14.09
N ASN A 50 14.77 2.43 14.43
CA ASN A 50 13.98 2.19 15.64
C ASN A 50 13.20 0.88 15.62
N GLU A 51 12.71 0.49 14.46
CA GLU A 51 11.91 -0.72 14.26
C GLU A 51 12.76 -2.00 14.26
N LEU A 52 14.03 -1.89 13.87
CA LEU A 52 14.89 -3.05 13.65
C LEU A 52 16.03 -3.19 14.67
N LYS A 53 16.38 -2.12 15.41
CA LYS A 53 17.56 -2.10 16.31
C LYS A 53 17.64 -3.28 17.28
N ASP A 54 16.50 -3.77 17.79
CA ASP A 54 16.47 -4.85 18.78
C ASP A 54 16.91 -6.20 18.17
N ASN A 55 16.86 -6.30 16.84
CA ASN A 55 17.25 -7.48 16.08
C ASN A 55 18.70 -7.40 15.55
N PHE A 56 19.36 -6.25 15.71
CA PHE A 56 20.75 -6.04 15.30
C PHE A 56 21.64 -5.82 16.54
N ALA A 57 22.13 -6.92 17.12
CA ALA A 57 23.05 -6.89 18.26
C ALA A 57 24.32 -6.07 17.96
N ASP A 58 24.83 -6.18 16.72
CA ASP A 58 25.93 -5.38 16.23
C ASP A 58 25.45 -4.29 15.25
N LYS A 59 25.59 -3.03 15.67
CA LYS A 59 25.22 -1.85 14.87
C LYS A 59 26.00 -1.75 13.56
N THR A 60 27.21 -2.32 13.50
CA THR A 60 28.04 -2.30 12.30
C THR A 60 27.49 -3.19 11.19
N THR A 61 26.61 -4.14 11.52
CA THR A 61 25.99 -5.05 10.55
C THR A 61 24.69 -4.53 9.97
N PHE A 62 24.10 -3.48 10.56
CA PHE A 62 22.80 -2.93 10.18
C PHE A 62 22.78 -2.42 8.73
N ILE A 63 23.62 -1.42 8.43
CA ILE A 63 23.69 -0.82 7.09
C ILE A 63 24.19 -1.84 6.05
N PRO A 64 25.27 -2.62 6.28
CA PRO A 64 25.67 -3.66 5.33
C PRO A 64 24.55 -4.65 4.97
N THR A 65 23.71 -5.01 5.95
CA THR A 65 22.59 -5.93 5.70
C THR A 65 21.54 -5.30 4.80
N ILE A 66 21.18 -4.04 5.05
CA ILE A 66 20.20 -3.31 4.24
C ILE A 66 20.75 -3.05 2.84
N SER A 67 22.01 -2.63 2.72
CA SER A 67 22.71 -2.48 1.43
C SER A 67 22.70 -3.80 0.64
N ARG A 68 23.01 -4.93 1.29
CA ARG A 68 23.00 -6.24 0.63
C ARG A 68 21.63 -6.63 0.11
N ILE A 69 20.56 -6.37 0.86
CA ILE A 69 19.19 -6.66 0.43
C ILE A 69 18.80 -5.78 -0.76
N ALA A 70 19.12 -4.48 -0.70
CA ALA A 70 18.86 -3.55 -1.80
C ALA A 70 19.65 -3.91 -3.05
N VAL A 71 20.95 -4.21 -2.93
CA VAL A 71 21.79 -4.68 -4.06
C VAL A 71 21.20 -5.93 -4.70
N ALA A 72 20.85 -6.95 -3.90
CA ALA A 72 20.23 -8.16 -4.42
C ALA A 72 18.90 -7.91 -5.15
N TRP A 73 18.14 -6.90 -4.70
CA TRP A 73 16.92 -6.47 -5.39
C TRP A 73 17.22 -5.85 -6.76
N TYR A 74 18.18 -4.91 -6.84
CA TYR A 74 18.60 -4.29 -8.09
C TYR A 74 19.17 -5.30 -9.08
N GLU A 75 20.07 -6.17 -8.62
CA GLU A 75 20.66 -7.24 -9.44
C GLU A 75 19.60 -8.20 -9.96
N ARG A 76 18.61 -8.57 -9.12
CA ARG A 76 17.57 -9.50 -9.53
C ARG A 76 16.59 -8.88 -10.52
N LEU A 77 16.27 -7.60 -10.35
CA LEU A 77 15.45 -6.87 -11.31
C LEU A 77 16.18 -6.71 -12.65
N LEU A 78 17.47 -6.37 -12.62
CA LEU A 78 18.32 -6.31 -13.82
C LEU A 78 18.37 -7.66 -14.55
N PHE A 79 18.56 -8.76 -13.81
CA PHE A 79 18.54 -10.11 -14.38
C PHE A 79 17.23 -10.41 -15.13
N ARG A 80 16.07 -9.95 -14.63
CA ARG A 80 14.80 -10.13 -15.34
C ARG A 80 14.74 -9.32 -16.62
N PHE A 81 15.22 -8.08 -16.60
CA PHE A 81 15.26 -7.23 -17.79
C PHE A 81 16.22 -7.76 -18.87
N ASP A 82 17.33 -8.37 -18.47
CA ASP A 82 18.34 -8.92 -19.40
C ASP A 82 17.95 -10.31 -19.94
N ASN A 83 16.89 -10.94 -19.42
CA ASN A 83 16.45 -12.27 -19.84
C ASN A 83 15.19 -12.20 -20.71
N ASP A 84 15.35 -12.59 -21.98
CA ASP A 84 14.30 -12.62 -23.00
C ASP A 84 13.08 -13.49 -22.60
N ASP A 85 13.26 -14.46 -21.69
CA ASP A 85 12.17 -15.27 -21.15
C ASP A 85 11.10 -14.42 -20.42
N PHE A 86 11.47 -13.22 -19.95
CA PHE A 86 10.57 -12.28 -19.27
C PHE A 86 10.22 -11.06 -20.12
N ALA A 87 10.38 -11.13 -21.45
CA ALA A 87 10.12 -9.99 -22.34
C ALA A 87 8.70 -9.41 -22.18
N GLU A 88 7.66 -10.25 -22.13
CA GLU A 88 6.27 -9.81 -21.96
C GLU A 88 6.06 -9.13 -20.59
N TRP A 89 6.58 -9.72 -19.52
CA TRP A 89 6.51 -9.14 -18.18
C TRP A 89 7.25 -7.79 -18.11
N THR A 90 8.38 -7.70 -18.81
CA THR A 90 9.19 -6.48 -18.91
C THR A 90 8.42 -5.36 -19.60
N GLU A 91 7.76 -5.64 -20.72
CA GLU A 91 6.93 -4.65 -21.42
C GLU A 91 5.78 -4.15 -20.53
N GLN A 92 5.06 -5.06 -19.86
CA GLN A 92 3.98 -4.68 -18.94
C GLN A 92 4.47 -3.84 -17.76
N LEU A 93 5.65 -4.16 -17.21
CA LEU A 93 6.24 -3.35 -16.14
C LEU A 93 6.61 -1.95 -16.65
N LEU A 94 7.23 -1.85 -17.84
CA LEU A 94 7.59 -0.58 -18.44
C LEU A 94 6.37 0.31 -18.73
N GLU A 95 5.24 -0.27 -19.13
CA GLU A 95 3.98 0.47 -19.31
C GLU A 95 3.47 1.10 -18.00
N GLN A 96 3.66 0.43 -16.86
CA GLN A 96 3.29 0.98 -15.54
C GLN A 96 4.28 2.04 -15.04
N LEU A 97 5.51 2.02 -15.52
CA LEU A 97 6.57 2.95 -15.13
C LEU A 97 6.55 4.19 -16.05
N SER A 98 5.58 5.08 -15.82
CA SER A 98 5.40 6.30 -16.63
C SER A 98 6.35 7.46 -16.27
N SER A 99 7.17 7.31 -15.22
CA SER A 99 8.03 8.37 -14.69
C SER A 99 9.51 8.13 -15.03
N THR A 100 10.24 9.21 -15.35
CA THR A 100 11.69 9.16 -15.58
C THR A 100 12.49 8.91 -14.31
N LYS A 101 11.90 9.19 -13.15
CA LYS A 101 12.48 8.93 -11.83
C LYS A 101 11.49 8.12 -11.01
N ILE A 102 11.90 6.89 -10.71
CA ILE A 102 11.14 5.92 -9.96
C ILE A 102 11.75 5.85 -8.56
N LEU A 103 10.92 5.77 -7.52
CA LEU A 103 11.41 5.63 -6.15
C LEU A 103 11.31 4.17 -5.70
N LEU A 104 12.31 3.72 -4.95
CA LEU A 104 12.30 2.45 -4.21
C LEU A 104 12.26 2.77 -2.72
N HIS A 105 11.08 2.73 -2.12
CA HIS A 105 10.86 2.96 -0.69
C HIS A 105 11.31 1.73 0.10
N ILE A 106 12.18 1.93 1.08
CA ILE A 106 12.70 0.84 1.92
C ILE A 106 12.16 0.99 3.33
N GLU A 107 11.34 0.03 3.73
CA GLU A 107 10.58 0.06 4.97
C GLU A 107 10.79 -1.24 5.76
N PRO A 108 10.59 -1.27 7.09
CA PRO A 108 10.64 -2.53 7.83
C PRO A 108 9.42 -3.42 7.47
N CYS A 109 9.54 -4.74 7.50
CA CYS A 109 8.39 -5.63 7.31
C CYS A 109 7.38 -5.50 8.46
N SER A 110 6.10 -5.64 8.14
CA SER A 110 5.04 -5.87 9.13
C SER A 110 5.01 -7.36 9.52
N PRO A 111 4.83 -7.70 10.81
CA PRO A 111 4.65 -9.09 11.23
C PRO A 111 3.46 -9.75 10.51
N PRO A 112 3.49 -11.05 10.19
CA PRO A 112 4.47 -12.08 10.56
C PRO A 112 5.61 -12.28 9.53
N GLN A 113 5.87 -11.31 8.66
CA GLN A 113 6.71 -11.53 7.49
C GLN A 113 8.21 -11.64 7.82
N ASN A 114 8.80 -12.80 7.49
CA ASN A 114 10.19 -13.15 7.80
C ASN A 114 11.15 -13.13 6.59
N ARG A 115 10.67 -12.70 5.42
CA ARG A 115 11.47 -12.55 4.19
C ARG A 115 11.37 -11.13 3.65
N PRO A 116 12.33 -10.67 2.81
CA PRO A 116 12.16 -9.44 2.07
C PRO A 116 10.90 -9.53 1.20
N LYS A 117 10.19 -8.42 1.07
CA LYS A 117 9.03 -8.30 0.17
C LYS A 117 9.26 -7.18 -0.81
N THR A 118 8.89 -7.38 -2.06
CA THR A 118 8.72 -6.28 -3.00
C THR A 118 7.27 -6.13 -3.42
N THR A 119 6.77 -4.90 -3.42
CA THR A 119 5.50 -4.54 -4.04
C THR A 119 5.70 -3.32 -4.93
N LEU A 120 4.84 -3.17 -5.93
CA LEU A 120 4.77 -2.00 -6.78
C LEU A 120 3.46 -1.29 -6.45
N ASN A 121 3.51 0.01 -6.18
CA ASN A 121 2.31 0.81 -6.11
C ASN A 121 2.03 1.35 -7.52
N PRO A 122 1.02 0.84 -8.24
CA PRO A 122 0.73 1.28 -9.59
C PRO A 122 0.29 2.75 -9.65
N LYS A 123 -0.13 3.34 -8.52
CA LYS A 123 -0.60 4.73 -8.45
C LYS A 123 0.55 5.74 -8.43
N THR A 124 1.62 5.43 -7.71
CA THR A 124 2.80 6.29 -7.60
C THR A 124 3.94 5.86 -8.51
N SER A 125 3.77 4.73 -9.22
CA SER A 125 4.84 4.04 -9.97
C SER A 125 6.09 3.86 -9.12
N ALA A 126 5.92 3.58 -7.82
CA ALA A 126 7.02 3.44 -6.86
C ALA A 126 7.08 2.02 -6.32
N PHE A 127 8.30 1.50 -6.18
CA PHE A 127 8.57 0.21 -5.57
C PHE A 127 8.65 0.35 -4.06
N TYR A 128 8.23 -0.68 -3.34
CA TYR A 128 8.35 -0.80 -1.90
C TYR A 128 9.11 -2.09 -1.60
N LEU A 129 10.20 -1.98 -0.87
CA LEU A 129 11.04 -3.08 -0.41
C LEU A 129 10.97 -3.17 1.11
N SER A 130 10.31 -4.21 1.60
CA SER A 130 10.19 -4.46 3.02
C SER A 130 11.40 -5.26 3.54
N ILE A 131 12.05 -4.75 4.58
CA ILE A 131 13.22 -5.33 5.25
C ILE A 131 12.75 -6.15 6.45
N PRO A 132 12.97 -7.48 6.46
CA PRO A 132 12.49 -8.31 7.55
C PRO A 132 13.28 -8.08 8.82
N LYS A 133 12.65 -8.42 9.95
CA LYS A 133 13.26 -8.31 11.27
C LYS A 133 14.41 -9.30 11.50
N SER A 134 14.60 -10.29 10.62
CA SER A 134 15.73 -11.23 10.74
C SER A 134 17.01 -10.62 10.13
N PRO A 135 18.10 -10.47 10.89
CA PRO A 135 19.35 -9.89 10.38
C PRO A 135 20.08 -10.82 9.40
N GLN A 136 19.77 -12.12 9.41
CA GLN A 136 20.43 -13.11 8.56
C GLN A 136 19.44 -13.79 7.62
N ILE A 137 19.61 -13.51 6.33
CA ILE A 137 18.88 -14.15 5.26
C ILE A 137 19.91 -14.67 4.26
N PRO A 138 19.94 -15.98 3.99
CA PRO A 138 20.76 -16.54 2.93
C PRO A 138 20.42 -15.88 1.59
N HIS A 139 21.45 -15.58 0.79
CA HIS A 139 21.27 -14.89 -0.49
C HIS A 139 20.31 -15.63 -1.44
N THR A 140 20.38 -16.97 -1.47
CA THR A 140 19.46 -17.82 -2.26
C THR A 140 17.99 -17.63 -1.87
N LYS A 141 17.70 -17.44 -0.58
CA LYS A 141 16.34 -17.16 -0.10
C LYS A 141 15.88 -15.75 -0.48
N MET A 142 16.78 -14.78 -0.53
CA MET A 142 16.44 -13.42 -0.99
C MET A 142 16.09 -13.42 -2.49
N VAL A 143 16.91 -14.06 -3.31
CA VAL A 143 16.69 -14.15 -4.76
C VAL A 143 15.36 -14.83 -5.08
N SER A 144 15.11 -16.00 -4.46
CA SER A 144 13.84 -16.72 -4.66
C SER A 144 12.62 -15.93 -4.18
N ALA A 145 12.75 -15.17 -3.08
CA ALA A 145 11.69 -14.29 -2.60
C ALA A 145 11.36 -13.18 -3.60
N PHE A 146 12.40 -12.53 -4.15
CA PHE A 146 12.21 -11.48 -5.16
C PHE A 146 11.62 -12.02 -6.46
N ASP A 147 12.01 -13.21 -6.90
CA ASP A 147 11.38 -13.85 -8.05
C ASP A 147 9.88 -14.05 -7.86
N GLN A 148 9.49 -14.60 -6.72
CA GLN A 148 8.09 -14.79 -6.39
C GLN A 148 7.33 -13.46 -6.34
N ASP A 149 7.95 -12.41 -5.79
CA ASP A 149 7.32 -11.10 -5.70
C ASP A 149 7.20 -10.43 -7.07
N PHE A 150 8.23 -10.51 -7.92
CA PHE A 150 8.23 -10.01 -9.29
C PHE A 150 7.14 -10.65 -10.15
N GLU A 151 6.92 -11.96 -10.02
CA GLU A 151 5.78 -12.64 -10.67
C GLU A 151 4.42 -12.09 -10.23
N ASN A 152 4.33 -11.56 -9.01
CA ASN A 152 3.07 -11.07 -8.44
C ASN A 152 2.93 -9.54 -8.52
N LEU A 153 3.96 -8.80 -8.96
CA LEU A 153 3.94 -7.34 -9.01
C LEU A 153 2.83 -6.78 -9.91
N LEU A 154 2.58 -7.45 -11.02
CA LEU A 154 1.66 -6.98 -12.07
C LEU A 154 0.28 -7.64 -11.98
N LYS A 155 0.11 -8.60 -11.06
CA LYS A 155 -1.18 -9.26 -10.88
C LYS A 155 -2.15 -8.32 -10.15
N PRO A 156 -3.40 -8.18 -10.62
CA PRO A 156 -4.40 -7.41 -9.90
C PRO A 156 -4.57 -8.00 -8.49
N VAL A 157 -4.51 -7.15 -7.47
CA VAL A 157 -4.74 -7.51 -6.08
C VAL A 157 -6.22 -7.86 -5.94
N ASN A 158 -6.57 -9.10 -6.24
CA ASN A 158 -7.83 -9.67 -5.79
C ASN A 158 -7.67 -10.00 -4.30
N ASP A 159 -8.48 -9.33 -3.47
CA ASP A 159 -8.68 -9.48 -2.03
C ASP A 159 -8.04 -10.71 -1.33
N THR A 160 -7.01 -10.43 -0.52
CA THR A 160 -6.51 -11.14 0.69
C THR A 160 -6.22 -12.67 0.71
N PRO A 161 -5.24 -13.11 1.53
CA PRO A 161 -4.63 -14.44 1.50
C PRO A 161 -5.34 -15.45 2.40
N GLY A 162 -5.50 -16.68 1.89
CA GLY A 162 -6.01 -17.79 2.70
C GLY A 162 -6.50 -18.97 1.89
N ALA A 163 -5.61 -19.63 1.14
CA ALA A 163 -5.76 -21.03 0.74
C ALA A 163 -4.41 -21.54 0.25
N THR A 164 -3.67 -22.19 1.14
CA THR A 164 -2.76 -23.27 0.74
C THR A 164 -3.60 -24.38 0.13
N GLU A 165 -3.53 -24.56 -1.19
CA GLU A 165 -3.80 -25.87 -1.79
C GLU A 165 -2.70 -26.15 -2.82
N ASP A 166 -1.68 -26.84 -2.34
CA ASP A 166 -0.82 -27.69 -3.16
C ASP A 166 -1.73 -28.69 -3.90
N GLY A 167 -1.60 -28.77 -5.22
CA GLY A 167 -2.42 -29.65 -6.05
C GLY A 167 -1.71 -30.04 -7.34
N TRP A 168 -0.53 -30.66 -7.22
CA TRP A 168 -0.03 -31.55 -8.26
C TRP A 168 -0.55 -32.96 -7.97
N ASP A 169 -1.21 -33.56 -8.97
CA ASP A 169 -1.49 -34.99 -9.20
C ASP A 169 -1.84 -35.90 -8.01
N ASP A 170 -3.00 -36.56 -8.02
CA ASP A 170 -3.09 -37.88 -8.68
C ASP A 170 -4.51 -38.52 -8.61
N ILE A 171 -4.95 -38.97 -9.78
CA ILE A 171 -5.89 -40.05 -10.17
C ILE A 171 -7.14 -40.40 -9.34
N SER A 172 -8.26 -40.29 -10.06
CA SER A 172 -9.59 -40.88 -9.85
C SER A 172 -9.61 -42.40 -9.71
N VAL A 173 -10.26 -42.93 -8.66
CA VAL A 173 -11.10 -44.14 -8.76
C VAL A 173 -12.14 -44.21 -7.62
N GLU A 174 -13.41 -44.03 -7.97
CA GLU A 174 -14.57 -44.67 -7.32
C GLU A 174 -15.03 -45.83 -8.25
N PRO A 175 -15.96 -46.76 -7.89
CA PRO A 175 -16.82 -46.83 -6.69
C PRO A 175 -16.89 -48.25 -6.06
N THR A 176 -17.59 -48.42 -4.93
CA THR A 176 -18.60 -49.50 -4.71
C THR A 176 -19.43 -49.18 -3.45
N SER A 177 -20.74 -49.36 -3.59
CA SER A 177 -21.83 -49.01 -2.68
C SER A 177 -22.28 -50.15 -1.74
N LEU A 178 -23.32 -49.85 -0.93
CA LEU A 178 -24.23 -50.72 -0.12
C LEU A 178 -23.84 -50.79 1.37
N ALA A 179 -24.71 -50.60 2.38
CA ALA A 179 -26.16 -50.46 2.49
C ALA A 179 -26.48 -49.81 3.87
N ALA A 180 -27.31 -48.76 3.93
CA ALA A 180 -28.71 -48.78 4.38
C ALA A 180 -29.02 -49.42 5.77
N THR A 181 -29.32 -48.60 6.78
CA THR A 181 -30.57 -48.73 7.57
C THR A 181 -30.89 -47.47 8.40
N ALA A 182 -32.05 -46.87 8.13
CA ALA A 182 -32.91 -46.08 9.02
C ALA A 182 -34.34 -46.65 8.80
N PRO A 183 -35.44 -46.34 9.56
CA PRO A 183 -35.67 -45.09 10.31
C PRO A 183 -36.62 -45.17 11.56
N VAL A 184 -37.00 -43.97 12.05
CA VAL A 184 -38.25 -43.53 12.78
C VAL A 184 -38.28 -43.63 14.36
N PRO A 185 -39.03 -42.78 15.12
CA PRO A 185 -38.76 -41.36 15.43
C PRO A 185 -39.02 -40.90 16.90
N ARG A 186 -38.72 -39.61 17.16
CA ARG A 186 -39.50 -38.62 17.97
C ARG A 186 -39.20 -38.48 19.48
N ARG A 187 -38.51 -37.39 19.87
CA ARG A 187 -39.10 -36.21 20.53
C ARG A 187 -38.06 -35.14 20.91
N THR A 188 -38.25 -33.97 20.31
CA THR A 188 -38.20 -32.61 20.85
C THR A 188 -37.52 -32.39 22.22
N ILE A 189 -36.35 -31.74 22.22
CA ILE A 189 -36.03 -30.66 23.16
C ILE A 189 -35.28 -29.56 22.40
N THR A 190 -35.88 -28.38 22.42
CA THR A 190 -35.41 -27.11 21.90
C THR A 190 -34.34 -26.55 22.84
N THR A 191 -33.13 -26.29 22.37
CA THR A 191 -32.20 -25.38 23.07
C THR A 191 -31.60 -24.41 22.07
N HIS A 192 -31.96 -23.16 22.36
CA HIS A 192 -31.72 -21.94 21.63
C HIS A 192 -30.25 -21.69 21.26
N THR A 193 -30.09 -21.34 19.98
CA THR A 193 -29.23 -20.30 19.42
C THR A 193 -28.73 -19.30 20.47
N ILE A 194 -27.41 -19.24 20.67
CA ILE A 194 -26.76 -18.05 21.23
C ILE A 194 -25.90 -17.48 20.10
N ASN A 195 -26.40 -16.35 19.59
CA ASN A 195 -25.69 -15.43 18.72
C ASN A 195 -24.32 -15.10 19.33
N THR A 196 -23.27 -15.34 18.55
CA THR A 196 -21.95 -14.77 18.81
C THR A 196 -22.08 -13.25 18.72
N VAL A 197 -22.08 -12.65 19.91
CA VAL A 197 -22.07 -11.21 20.15
C VAL A 197 -20.88 -10.62 19.42
N GLN A 198 -21.17 -9.59 18.62
CA GLN A 198 -20.20 -8.66 18.04
C GLN A 198 -19.24 -8.21 19.14
N THR A 199 -17.96 -8.49 18.97
CA THR A 199 -16.91 -7.96 19.83
C THR A 199 -16.88 -6.45 19.68
N GLU A 200 -17.55 -5.72 20.58
CA GLU A 200 -17.26 -4.31 20.82
C GLU A 200 -15.76 -4.19 21.12
N ALA A 201 -15.08 -3.27 20.42
CA ALA A 201 -13.70 -2.95 20.69
C ALA A 201 -13.54 -2.63 22.19
N PRO A 202 -12.57 -3.24 22.90
CA PRO A 202 -12.39 -2.99 24.32
C PRO A 202 -12.06 -1.52 24.54
N LYS A 203 -12.89 -0.80 25.31
CA LYS A 203 -12.50 0.47 25.92
C LYS A 203 -11.37 0.16 26.91
N THR A 204 -10.13 0.24 26.44
CA THR A 204 -8.97 0.13 27.33
C THR A 204 -8.88 1.42 28.12
N ASP A 205 -9.10 1.34 29.44
CA ASP A 205 -8.97 2.44 30.42
C ASP A 205 -7.52 2.98 30.54
N ARG A 206 -6.60 2.47 29.72
CA ARG A 206 -5.22 2.92 29.59
C ARG A 206 -4.92 3.24 28.15
N LEU A 207 -4.25 4.37 27.94
CA LEU A 207 -3.70 4.74 26.64
C LEU A 207 -2.69 3.66 26.21
N PRO A 208 -2.74 3.19 24.95
CA PRO A 208 -1.79 2.22 24.44
C PRO A 208 -0.38 2.81 24.45
N THR A 209 0.61 1.95 24.64
CA THR A 209 2.02 2.33 24.49
C THR A 209 2.39 2.42 23.01
N LEU A 210 3.44 3.20 22.68
CA LEU A 210 3.81 3.44 21.28
C LEU A 210 4.14 2.14 20.51
N GLY A 211 4.63 1.10 21.19
CA GLY A 211 4.93 -0.20 20.58
C GLY A 211 3.72 -1.10 20.35
N GLU A 212 2.56 -0.77 20.93
CA GLU A 212 1.29 -1.50 20.75
C GLU A 212 0.46 -0.93 19.60
N LEU A 213 0.80 0.27 19.12
CA LEU A 213 0.11 0.92 18.02
C LEU A 213 0.57 0.33 16.69
N SER A 214 -0.39 -0.05 15.84
CA SER A 214 -0.12 -0.34 14.44
C SER A 214 0.49 0.88 13.76
N ARG A 215 1.25 0.62 12.69
CA ARG A 215 1.83 1.71 11.88
C ARG A 215 0.72 2.59 11.29
N PRO A 216 0.98 3.87 11.02
CA PRO A 216 -0.04 4.77 10.50
C PRO A 216 -0.72 4.26 9.21
N ASN A 217 0.00 3.54 8.35
CA ASN A 217 -0.56 2.95 7.13
C ASN A 217 -1.54 1.79 7.38
N GLU A 218 -1.37 1.07 8.49
CA GLU A 218 -2.24 -0.05 8.89
C GLU A 218 -3.27 0.38 9.94
N LEU A 219 -3.04 1.52 10.59
CA LEU A 219 -3.85 2.02 11.70
C LEU A 219 -5.30 2.16 11.28
N PHE A 220 -5.55 2.74 10.11
CA PHE A 220 -6.91 2.99 9.65
C PHE A 220 -7.49 1.83 8.84
N ALA A 221 -6.69 0.89 8.33
CA ALA A 221 -7.23 -0.23 7.54
C ALA A 221 -8.33 -1.01 8.29
N ASN A 222 -8.17 -1.19 9.61
CA ASN A 222 -9.08 -2.00 10.43
C ASN A 222 -9.68 -1.27 11.65
N THR A 223 -9.43 0.04 11.79
CA THR A 223 -9.84 0.79 12.99
C THR A 223 -10.91 1.82 12.66
N ALA A 224 -12.16 1.47 12.93
CA ALA A 224 -13.26 2.43 12.98
C ALA A 224 -13.14 3.30 14.26
N PRO A 225 -13.63 4.56 14.24
CA PRO A 225 -14.39 5.19 13.17
C PRO A 225 -13.53 5.82 12.08
N TYR A 226 -14.00 5.75 10.83
CA TYR A 226 -13.40 6.53 9.73
C TYR A 226 -13.91 7.96 9.76
N ILE A 227 -13.00 8.89 9.50
CA ILE A 227 -13.28 10.32 9.45
C ILE A 227 -13.03 10.79 8.04
N LEU A 228 -14.00 11.53 7.49
CA LEU A 228 -13.89 12.17 6.19
C LEU A 228 -14.19 13.66 6.36
N THR A 229 -13.34 14.51 5.79
CA THR A 229 -13.48 15.96 5.84
C THR A 229 -13.51 16.51 4.43
N VAL A 230 -14.45 17.40 4.13
CA VAL A 230 -14.51 18.12 2.85
C VAL A 230 -14.26 19.59 3.15
N ASP A 231 -13.21 20.15 2.55
CA ASP A 231 -12.80 21.55 2.66
C ASP A 231 -12.97 22.21 1.29
N VAL A 232 -13.82 23.23 1.18
CA VAL A 232 -14.01 24.02 -0.04
C VAL A 232 -13.27 25.34 0.07
N ARG A 233 -12.52 25.67 -0.98
CA ARG A 233 -11.83 26.96 -1.17
C ARG A 233 -12.23 27.53 -2.53
N PRO A 234 -12.03 28.83 -2.77
CA PRO A 234 -12.22 29.39 -4.11
C PRO A 234 -11.36 28.63 -5.13
N GLY A 235 -11.99 28.12 -6.19
CA GLY A 235 -11.32 27.41 -7.28
C GLY A 235 -10.82 26.00 -6.98
N GLN A 236 -11.00 25.45 -5.77
CA GLN A 236 -10.61 24.06 -5.45
C GLN A 236 -11.34 23.53 -4.22
N PHE A 237 -11.53 22.22 -4.12
CA PHE A 237 -11.85 21.60 -2.84
C PHE A 237 -10.96 20.38 -2.59
N SER A 238 -10.72 20.11 -1.30
CA SER A 238 -9.93 18.98 -0.84
C SER A 238 -10.78 18.10 0.07
N ILE A 239 -10.83 16.81 -0.24
CA ILE A 239 -11.39 15.79 0.64
C ILE A 239 -10.24 15.10 1.34
N LYS A 240 -10.29 15.01 2.66
CA LYS A 240 -9.34 14.22 3.46
C LYS A 240 -10.10 13.04 4.06
N CYS A 241 -9.53 11.85 4.03
CA CYS A 241 -10.19 10.68 4.57
C CYS A 241 -9.18 9.73 5.19
N SER A 242 -9.55 9.12 6.32
CA SER A 242 -8.77 8.04 6.92
C SER A 242 -8.96 6.69 6.20
N HIS A 243 -9.91 6.57 5.27
CA HIS A 243 -10.17 5.35 4.50
C HIS A 243 -9.80 5.58 3.03
N GLU A 244 -8.68 5.00 2.60
CA GLU A 244 -8.13 5.21 1.25
C GLU A 244 -9.10 4.75 0.16
N GLN A 245 -9.72 3.58 0.30
CA GLN A 245 -10.62 3.01 -0.69
C GLN A 245 -11.85 3.90 -0.95
N SER A 246 -12.30 4.64 0.07
CA SER A 246 -13.37 5.64 -0.09
C SER A 246 -12.94 6.79 -1.01
N LEU A 247 -11.69 7.26 -0.89
CA LEU A 247 -11.15 8.31 -1.77
C LEU A 247 -10.93 7.79 -3.18
N GLU A 248 -10.45 6.56 -3.33
CA GLU A 248 -10.26 5.92 -4.65
C GLU A 248 -11.57 5.76 -5.41
N LEU A 249 -12.61 5.28 -4.72
CA LEU A 249 -13.93 5.10 -5.31
C LEU A 249 -14.52 6.44 -5.73
N LEU A 250 -14.39 7.47 -4.89
CA LEU A 250 -14.83 8.82 -5.21
C LEU A 250 -14.03 9.40 -6.39
N SER A 251 -12.70 9.24 -6.40
CA SER A 251 -11.83 9.66 -7.49
C SER A 251 -12.23 9.02 -8.82
N SER A 252 -12.44 7.70 -8.81
CA SER A 252 -12.86 6.92 -9.98
C SER A 252 -14.24 7.35 -10.48
N TYR A 253 -15.18 7.60 -9.55
CA TYR A 253 -16.51 8.10 -9.87
C TYR A 253 -16.45 9.46 -10.56
N LEU A 254 -15.72 10.43 -9.98
CA LEU A 254 -15.59 11.78 -10.54
C LEU A 254 -14.86 11.77 -11.89
N ASN A 255 -13.86 10.92 -12.06
CA ASN A 255 -13.15 10.80 -13.34
C ASN A 255 -14.01 10.15 -14.43
N ARG A 256 -14.84 9.16 -14.07
CA ARG A 256 -15.73 8.47 -15.01
C ARG A 256 -16.89 9.35 -15.50
N TRP A 257 -17.46 10.16 -14.60
CA TRP A 257 -18.64 10.98 -14.89
C TRP A 257 -18.35 12.47 -15.06
N GLY A 258 -17.07 12.85 -14.99
CA GLY A 258 -16.61 14.22 -15.17
C GLY A 258 -16.88 14.73 -16.58
N LYS A 259 -17.26 16.01 -16.69
CA LYS A 259 -17.45 16.66 -17.99
C LYS A 259 -16.11 16.75 -18.72
N GLN A 260 -16.03 16.18 -19.91
CA GLN A 260 -14.87 16.32 -20.78
C GLN A 260 -14.76 17.75 -21.33
N ASN A 261 -13.53 18.23 -21.44
CA ASN A 261 -13.25 19.52 -22.06
C ASN A 261 -13.25 19.35 -23.59
N ILE A 262 -14.28 19.88 -24.25
CA ILE A 262 -14.43 19.83 -25.72
C ILE A 262 -13.28 20.59 -26.41
N ASN A 263 -12.69 21.58 -25.73
CA ASN A 263 -11.60 22.38 -26.27
C ASN A 263 -10.21 21.76 -26.06
N ASP A 264 -10.14 20.59 -25.42
CA ASP A 264 -8.90 19.83 -25.27
C ASP A 264 -8.85 18.71 -26.32
N SER A 265 -7.81 18.69 -27.14
CA SER A 265 -7.59 17.63 -28.14
C SER A 265 -7.44 16.25 -27.50
N MET A 266 -6.98 16.20 -26.25
CA MET A 266 -6.84 14.97 -25.46
C MET A 266 -8.14 14.57 -24.76
N ARG A 267 -9.23 15.32 -24.94
CA ARG A 267 -10.56 15.11 -24.30
C ARG A 267 -10.49 14.87 -22.79
N ARG A 268 -9.54 15.50 -22.11
CA ARG A 268 -9.38 15.37 -20.65
C ARG A 268 -10.58 15.99 -19.94
N ASN A 269 -10.81 15.56 -18.70
CA ASN A 269 -11.86 16.15 -17.88
C ASN A 269 -11.59 17.62 -17.60
N PHE A 270 -12.66 18.41 -17.52
CA PHE A 270 -12.58 19.83 -17.20
C PHE A 270 -12.05 20.08 -15.78
N LEU A 271 -12.39 19.16 -14.86
CA LEU A 271 -11.85 19.10 -13.53
C LEU A 271 -10.74 18.05 -13.47
N GLU A 272 -9.64 18.41 -12.84
CA GLU A 272 -8.56 17.55 -12.48
C GLU A 272 -8.80 17.00 -11.07
N VAL A 273 -8.76 15.68 -10.95
CA VAL A 273 -9.02 14.94 -9.71
C VAL A 273 -7.75 14.17 -9.37
N LYS A 274 -7.06 14.57 -8.30
CA LYS A 274 -5.76 14.00 -7.90
C LYS A 274 -5.84 13.38 -6.51
N LEU A 275 -5.45 12.12 -6.41
CA LEU A 275 -5.11 11.50 -5.12
C LEU A 275 -3.74 11.99 -4.69
N VAL A 276 -3.63 12.35 -3.42
CA VAL A 276 -2.42 12.90 -2.79
C VAL A 276 -2.01 11.96 -1.67
N GLU A 277 -0.74 11.57 -1.71
CA GLU A 277 -0.11 10.70 -0.73
C GLU A 277 0.04 11.43 0.61
N SER A 278 -0.16 10.68 1.70
CA SER A 278 -0.05 11.20 3.05
C SER A 278 1.36 11.70 3.36
N ALA A 279 1.46 12.85 4.02
CA ALA A 279 2.74 13.33 4.55
C ALA A 279 3.23 12.52 5.78
N PHE A 280 2.35 11.73 6.40
CA PHE A 280 2.66 10.97 7.62
C PHE A 280 3.16 9.55 7.36
N CYS A 281 2.73 8.94 6.26
CA CYS A 281 3.08 7.58 5.90
C CYS A 281 3.16 7.41 4.39
N MET A 282 4.11 6.59 3.94
CA MET A 282 4.31 6.34 2.53
C MET A 282 3.26 5.35 2.01
N GLY A 283 2.89 5.51 0.74
CA GLY A 283 2.03 4.60 0.00
C GLY A 283 0.54 4.73 0.28
N VAL A 284 0.14 5.55 1.25
CA VAL A 284 -1.27 5.74 1.62
C VAL A 284 -1.77 7.05 1.06
N MET A 285 -2.89 7.00 0.34
CA MET A 285 -3.58 8.21 -0.14
C MET A 285 -4.61 8.65 0.90
N ASP A 286 -4.37 9.78 1.55
CA ASP A 286 -5.27 10.32 2.60
C ASP A 286 -6.02 11.59 2.15
N MET A 287 -5.74 12.08 0.94
CA MET A 287 -6.35 13.28 0.40
C MET A 287 -6.68 13.16 -1.09
N LEU A 288 -7.82 13.73 -1.47
CA LEU A 288 -8.28 13.90 -2.85
C LEU A 288 -8.48 15.39 -3.11
N THR A 289 -7.78 15.94 -4.09
CA THR A 289 -7.94 17.33 -4.51
C THR A 289 -8.69 17.41 -5.83
N VAL A 290 -9.65 18.32 -5.92
CA VAL A 290 -10.39 18.61 -7.13
C VAL A 290 -10.20 20.09 -7.48
N GLU A 291 -9.64 20.33 -8.66
CA GLU A 291 -9.35 21.67 -9.18
C GLU A 291 -9.64 21.74 -10.69
N PRO A 292 -9.91 22.92 -11.28
CA PRO A 292 -10.00 23.05 -12.72
C PRO A 292 -8.65 22.73 -13.39
N TYR A 293 -8.65 21.93 -14.45
CA TYR A 293 -7.41 21.53 -15.16
C TYR A 293 -6.58 22.74 -15.67
N MET A 294 -7.22 23.89 -15.90
CA MET A 294 -6.55 25.17 -16.19
C MET A 294 -6.76 26.16 -15.05
N SER A 295 -6.13 25.90 -13.91
CA SER A 295 -6.28 26.68 -12.68
C SER A 295 -6.00 28.17 -12.87
N PHE A 296 -5.15 28.58 -13.83
CA PHE A 296 -4.82 30.00 -14.06
C PHE A 296 -5.92 30.82 -14.74
N ARG A 297 -6.77 30.22 -15.58
CA ARG A 297 -7.89 30.93 -16.25
C ARG A 297 -9.19 30.86 -15.47
N ASN A 298 -9.32 29.87 -14.58
CA ASN A 298 -10.58 29.52 -13.92
C ASN A 298 -10.52 29.68 -12.40
N ARG A 299 -9.64 30.53 -11.85
CA ARG A 299 -9.51 30.75 -10.39
C ARG A 299 -10.80 31.23 -9.72
N GLU A 300 -11.64 31.92 -10.46
CA GLU A 300 -12.93 32.45 -9.99
C GLU A 300 -14.08 31.45 -10.16
N MET A 301 -13.79 30.25 -10.68
CA MET A 301 -14.84 29.25 -10.85
C MET A 301 -15.23 28.65 -9.50
N GLU A 302 -16.49 28.85 -9.12
CA GLU A 302 -17.06 28.22 -7.94
C GLU A 302 -17.34 26.74 -8.23
N LEU A 303 -16.64 25.87 -7.52
CA LEU A 303 -16.91 24.44 -7.55
C LEU A 303 -18.02 24.11 -6.57
N ASN A 304 -19.08 23.47 -7.08
CA ASN A 304 -20.17 23.01 -6.25
C ASN A 304 -19.82 21.65 -5.60
N PRO A 305 -19.70 21.55 -4.26
CA PRO A 305 -19.37 20.30 -3.60
C PRO A 305 -20.55 19.33 -3.48
N VAL A 306 -21.78 19.72 -3.82
CA VAL A 306 -23.01 18.95 -3.53
C VAL A 306 -22.97 17.52 -4.07
N ILE A 307 -22.41 17.30 -5.26
CA ILE A 307 -22.27 15.93 -5.82
C ILE A 307 -21.37 15.08 -4.92
N VAL A 308 -20.27 15.66 -4.42
CA VAL A 308 -19.34 14.98 -3.51
C VAL A 308 -20.01 14.69 -2.18
N LEU A 309 -20.71 15.66 -1.60
CA LEU A 309 -21.43 15.48 -0.34
C LEU A 309 -22.50 14.38 -0.44
N ALA A 310 -23.28 14.38 -1.54
CA ALA A 310 -24.30 13.36 -1.80
C ALA A 310 -23.69 11.97 -2.00
N PHE A 311 -22.52 11.88 -2.64
CA PHE A 311 -21.80 10.62 -2.80
C PHE A 311 -21.33 10.07 -1.44
N ILE A 312 -20.80 10.93 -0.57
CA ILE A 312 -20.31 10.54 0.75
C ILE A 312 -21.44 9.99 1.64
N GLU A 313 -22.60 10.65 1.65
CA GLU A 313 -23.74 10.18 2.46
C GLU A 313 -24.48 9.01 1.82
N GLY A 314 -24.79 9.10 0.52
CA GLY A 314 -25.67 8.15 -0.15
C GLY A 314 -24.97 6.88 -0.63
N VAL A 315 -23.70 6.97 -1.03
CA VAL A 315 -22.94 5.82 -1.57
C VAL A 315 -21.99 5.25 -0.52
N LEU A 316 -21.18 6.10 0.11
CA LEU A 316 -20.21 5.64 1.11
C LEU A 316 -20.85 5.39 2.49
N GLY A 317 -22.06 5.89 2.73
CA GLY A 317 -22.80 5.68 3.98
C GLY A 317 -22.23 6.44 5.19
N TYR A 318 -21.40 7.45 4.96
CA TYR A 318 -20.89 8.28 6.05
C TYR A 318 -22.02 9.19 6.59
N THR A 319 -22.00 9.43 7.91
CA THR A 319 -22.94 10.35 8.56
C THR A 319 -22.28 11.70 8.81
N MET A 320 -22.92 12.80 8.41
CA MET A 320 -22.43 14.15 8.70
C MET A 320 -22.51 14.43 10.21
N VAL A 321 -21.40 14.91 10.79
CA VAL A 321 -21.29 15.26 12.22
C VAL A 321 -21.20 16.77 12.41
N TYR A 322 -20.59 17.48 11.45
CA TYR A 322 -20.42 18.93 11.54
C TYR A 322 -20.40 19.58 10.16
N THR A 323 -20.93 20.81 10.06
CA THR A 323 -20.82 21.64 8.86
C THR A 323 -20.83 23.13 9.21
N ASN A 324 -20.12 23.93 8.41
CA ASN A 324 -20.19 25.39 8.43
C ASN A 324 -20.39 26.02 7.03
N GLY A 325 -20.85 25.23 6.05
CA GLY A 325 -21.11 25.69 4.67
C GLY A 325 -19.91 25.72 3.73
N HIS A 326 -18.67 25.66 4.25
CA HIS A 326 -17.44 25.49 3.44
C HIS A 326 -16.56 24.34 3.92
N HIS A 327 -16.92 23.76 5.06
CA HIS A 327 -16.25 22.63 5.70
C HIS A 327 -17.31 21.66 6.19
N TRP A 328 -17.14 20.38 5.88
CA TRP A 328 -18.01 19.30 6.32
C TRP A 328 -17.17 18.19 6.94
N VAL A 329 -17.62 17.67 8.07
CA VAL A 329 -17.00 16.53 8.76
C VAL A 329 -18.00 15.40 8.82
N TYR A 330 -17.53 14.24 8.42
CA TYR A 330 -18.27 13.00 8.28
C TYR A 330 -17.61 11.91 9.11
N ARG A 331 -18.43 11.00 9.62
CA ARG A 331 -17.98 9.84 10.40
C ARG A 331 -18.68 8.59 9.89
N SER A 332 -17.90 7.53 9.67
CA SER A 332 -18.42 6.17 9.53
C SER A 332 -18.05 5.37 10.79
N SER A 333 -19.05 4.77 11.44
CA SER A 333 -18.84 3.92 12.62
C SER A 333 -18.72 2.44 12.25
N THR A 334 -18.96 2.09 10.99
CA THR A 334 -18.84 0.72 10.47
C THR A 334 -17.49 0.54 9.80
N VAL A 335 -16.96 -0.68 9.88
CA VAL A 335 -15.80 -1.08 9.06
C VAL A 335 -16.24 -1.12 7.61
N LEU A 336 -15.72 -0.22 6.79
CA LEU A 336 -15.93 -0.19 5.34
C LEU A 336 -14.95 -1.20 4.74
N ARG A 337 -15.42 -2.03 3.81
CA ARG A 337 -14.60 -3.00 3.09
C ARG A 337 -14.35 -2.52 1.69
#